data_AF-A0A0B4EJV9-F1
#
_entry.id   AF-A0A0B4EJV9-F1
#
_cell.length_a   1.000
_cell.length_b   1.000
_cell.length_c   1.000
_cell.angle_alpha   90.00
_cell.angle_beta   90.00
_cell.angle_gamma   90.00
#
_symmetry.space_group_name_H-M   'P 1'
#
loop_
_entity.id
_entity.type
_entity.pdbx_description
1 polymer ?
#
loop_
_entity_poly.entity_id
_entity_poly.type
_entity_poly.pdbx_seq_one_letter_code
_entity_poly.pdbx_strand_id
1 'polypeptide(L)'
;QHNYERTCPVNNADKCVDDGMTAFQVSTGGIDTRPFTSRPKYIAKRFSDTRGFLRLTLHDDGSFDWTFVPTTGSSTDSGTRAAP
;
A
#
# COMPACT_ATOMS: atom_id res chain seq x y z
N GLN A 1 -12.67 3.87 2.39
CA GLN A 1 -12.38 2.74 3.30
C GLN A 1 -11.48 3.24 4.43
N HIS A 2 -11.49 2.58 5.60
CA HIS A 2 -10.60 2.86 6.74
C HIS A 2 -9.66 1.67 6.94
N ASN A 3 -8.63 1.54 6.12
CA ASN A 3 -7.67 0.44 6.18
C ASN A 3 -6.44 0.80 5.34
N TYR A 4 -5.48 -0.11 5.34
CA TYR A 4 -4.32 -0.06 4.48
C TYR A 4 -4.50 -1.04 3.32
N GLU A 5 -4.22 -0.58 2.09
CA GLU A 5 -4.08 -1.43 0.90
C GLU A 5 -2.92 -0.93 0.02
N ARG A 6 -2.15 -1.87 -0.53
CA ARG A 6 -1.14 -1.63 -1.56
C ARG A 6 -1.38 -2.55 -2.74
N THR A 7 -1.34 -2.01 -3.95
CA THR A 7 -1.47 -2.79 -5.19
C THR A 7 -0.13 -3.37 -5.64
N CYS A 8 -0.15 -4.38 -6.50
CA CYS A 8 0.95 -4.56 -7.45
C CYS A 8 1.02 -3.33 -8.40
N PRO A 9 2.12 -3.12 -9.13
CA PRO A 9 2.14 -2.23 -10.28
C PRO A 9 1.00 -2.60 -11.25
N VAL A 10 -0.02 -1.75 -11.40
CA VAL A 10 -1.27 -2.08 -12.11
C VAL A 10 -1.50 -1.16 -13.30
N ASN A 11 -2.12 -1.68 -14.36
CA ASN A 11 -2.57 -0.91 -15.52
C ASN A 11 -4.08 -0.63 -15.50
N ASN A 12 -4.58 0.11 -16.50
CA ASN A 12 -6.00 0.46 -16.62
C ASN A 12 -6.96 -0.72 -16.84
N ALA A 13 -6.43 -1.94 -17.02
CA ALA A 13 -7.20 -3.17 -17.16
C ALA A 13 -7.17 -4.03 -15.88
N ASP A 14 -6.79 -3.45 -14.74
CA ASP A 14 -6.69 -4.13 -13.44
C ASP A 14 -5.70 -5.32 -13.44
N LYS A 15 -4.70 -5.30 -14.31
CA LYS A 15 -3.66 -6.35 -14.39
C LYS A 15 -2.35 -5.85 -13.80
N CYS A 16 -1.71 -6.73 -13.03
CA CYS A 16 -0.34 -6.51 -12.60
C CYS A 16 0.60 -6.54 -13.81
N VAL A 17 1.37 -5.48 -14.01
CA VAL A 17 2.36 -5.32 -15.09
C VAL A 17 3.56 -4.56 -14.54
N ASP A 18 4.78 -4.90 -14.97
CA ASP A 18 6.01 -4.40 -14.33
C ASP A 18 6.15 -2.87 -14.41
N ASP A 19 5.65 -2.24 -15.47
CA ASP A 19 5.65 -0.79 -15.71
C ASP A 19 4.42 -0.05 -15.16
N GLY A 20 3.56 -0.76 -14.40
CA GLY A 20 2.31 -0.23 -13.87
C GLY A 20 2.48 0.72 -12.69
N MET A 21 1.37 1.36 -12.31
CA MET A 21 1.34 2.23 -11.14
C MET A 21 1.16 1.41 -9.85
N THR A 22 1.98 1.68 -8.84
CA THR A 22 1.72 1.16 -7.48
C THR A 22 0.85 2.18 -6.74
N ALA A 23 -0.33 1.76 -6.30
CA ALA A 23 -1.24 2.60 -5.50
C ALA A 23 -1.20 2.19 -4.02
N PHE A 24 -1.28 3.21 -3.16
CA PHE A 24 -1.37 3.06 -1.71
C PHE A 24 -2.65 3.74 -1.20
N GLN A 25 -3.46 3.00 -0.44
CA GLN A 25 -4.54 3.53 0.37
C GLN A 25 -4.09 3.48 1.83
N VAL A 26 -4.04 4.64 2.49
CA VAL A 26 -3.48 4.77 3.86
C VAL A 26 -4.49 5.49 4.75
N SER A 27 -5.69 4.93 4.86
CA SER A 27 -6.78 5.51 5.66
C SER A 27 -6.76 5.00 7.11
N THR A 28 -5.59 5.06 7.74
CA THR A 28 -5.26 4.43 9.03
C THR A 28 -4.99 5.43 10.17
N GLY A 29 -5.38 6.69 9.99
CA GLY A 29 -4.94 7.80 10.85
C GLY A 29 -5.73 8.05 12.14
N GLY A 30 -6.91 7.44 12.38
CA GLY A 30 -7.64 7.77 13.61
C GLY A 30 -8.90 6.96 13.92
N ILE A 31 -9.88 6.94 13.02
CA ILE A 31 -11.17 6.26 13.25
C ILE A 31 -11.03 4.74 13.05
N ASP A 32 -11.91 3.98 13.69
CA ASP A 32 -12.00 2.53 13.55
C ASP A 32 -11.99 2.10 12.08
N THR A 33 -11.19 1.06 11.86
CA THR A 33 -10.99 0.44 10.58
C THR A 33 -12.23 -0.33 10.14
N ARG A 34 -12.40 -0.51 8.84
CA ARG A 34 -13.52 -1.28 8.28
C ARG A 34 -13.03 -2.62 7.70
N PRO A 35 -13.80 -3.71 7.88
CA PRO A 35 -13.46 -4.99 7.27
C PRO A 35 -13.54 -4.90 5.75
N PHE A 36 -12.76 -5.72 5.07
CA PHE A 36 -12.75 -5.81 3.61
C PHE A 36 -13.96 -6.59 3.09
N THR A 37 -14.62 -6.09 2.04
CA THR A 37 -15.77 -6.76 1.40
C THR A 37 -15.39 -7.52 0.13
N SER A 38 -14.25 -7.20 -0.48
CA SER A 38 -13.72 -7.87 -1.67
C SER A 38 -12.20 -7.98 -1.58
N ARG A 39 -11.58 -8.81 -2.42
CA ARG A 39 -10.12 -8.91 -2.56
C ARG A 39 -9.76 -8.98 -4.05
N PRO A 40 -9.68 -7.83 -4.75
CA PRO A 40 -9.20 -7.81 -6.12
C PRO A 40 -7.80 -8.44 -6.25
N LYS A 41 -7.52 -9.08 -7.39
CA LYS A 41 -6.26 -9.81 -7.61
C LYS A 41 -5.03 -8.90 -7.56
N TYR A 42 -5.19 -7.63 -7.91
CA TYR A 42 -4.11 -6.64 -7.91
C TYR A 42 -3.77 -6.10 -6.50
N ILE A 43 -4.50 -6.46 -5.44
CA ILE A 43 -4.14 -6.09 -4.07
C ILE A 43 -3.02 -7.00 -3.57
N ALA A 44 -1.81 -6.45 -3.47
CA ALA A 44 -0.61 -7.15 -3.03
C ALA A 44 -0.54 -7.27 -1.50
N LYS A 45 -0.93 -6.22 -0.77
CA LYS A 45 -0.96 -6.20 0.70
C LYS A 45 -2.17 -5.43 1.19
N ARG A 46 -2.77 -5.90 2.28
CA ARG A 46 -3.85 -5.19 2.98
C ARG A 46 -3.94 -5.59 4.44
N PHE A 47 -4.39 -4.68 5.28
CA PHE A 47 -4.76 -4.96 6.67
C PHE A 47 -5.70 -3.88 7.21
N SER A 48 -6.50 -4.27 8.20
CA SER A 48 -7.48 -3.40 8.84
C SER A 48 -7.41 -3.50 10.37
N ASP A 49 -6.31 -3.98 10.93
CA ASP A 49 -6.12 -4.18 12.37
C ASP A 49 -5.07 -3.23 12.98
N THR A 50 -4.48 -2.38 12.13
CA THR A 50 -3.30 -1.59 12.47
C THR A 50 -3.50 -0.15 12.05
N ARG A 51 -3.13 0.78 12.94
CA ARG A 51 -3.11 2.23 12.69
C ARG A 51 -1.67 2.68 12.48
N GLY A 52 -1.50 3.75 11.72
CA GLY A 52 -0.17 4.22 11.36
C GLY A 52 -0.17 5.12 10.13
N PHE A 53 1.02 5.36 9.61
CA PHE A 53 1.23 6.23 8.45
C PHE A 53 2.27 5.63 7.50
N LEU A 54 2.21 6.06 6.24
CA LEU A 54 3.17 5.67 5.23
C LEU A 54 4.34 6.67 5.22
N ARG A 55 5.56 6.15 5.33
CA ARG A 55 6.77 6.89 4.98
C ARG A 55 7.22 6.44 3.59
N LEU A 56 7.35 7.41 2.68
CA LEU A 56 7.81 7.19 1.31
C LEU A 56 9.10 7.99 1.09
N THR A 57 10.12 7.33 0.56
CA THR A 57 11.38 7.96 0.14
C THR A 57 11.47 7.84 -1.37
N LEU A 58 11.57 8.98 -2.05
CA LEU A 58 11.71 9.03 -3.51
C LEU A 58 13.18 9.22 -3.87
N HIS A 59 13.63 8.50 -4.90
CA HIS A 59 15.00 8.59 -5.43
C HIS A 59 15.01 9.32 -6.78
N ASP A 60 16.19 9.80 -7.18
CA ASP A 60 16.38 10.60 -8.40
C ASP A 60 16.23 9.79 -9.70
N ASP A 61 16.48 8.49 -9.65
CA ASP A 61 16.28 7.54 -10.75
C ASP A 61 14.80 7.13 -10.96
N GLY A 62 13.88 7.62 -10.13
CA GLY A 62 12.45 7.29 -10.19
C GLY A 62 12.05 6.00 -9.44
N SER A 63 13.00 5.36 -8.75
CA SER A 63 12.72 4.33 -7.75
C SER A 63 12.19 4.95 -6.45
N PHE A 64 11.60 4.13 -5.58
CA PHE A 64 11.17 4.58 -4.26
C PHE A 64 11.15 3.45 -3.23
N ASP A 65 11.35 3.82 -1.96
CA ASP A 65 11.15 2.94 -0.82
C ASP A 65 9.88 3.31 -0.07
N TRP A 66 9.18 2.31 0.45
CA TRP A 66 8.06 2.52 1.36
C TRP A 66 8.27 1.79 2.68
N THR A 67 7.76 2.39 3.75
CA THR A 67 7.60 1.75 5.05
C THR A 67 6.31 2.23 5.68
N PHE A 68 5.41 1.31 5.99
CA PHE A 68 4.30 1.59 6.87
C PHE A 68 4.80 1.60 8.32
N VAL A 69 4.63 2.71 9.02
CA VAL A 69 5.05 2.88 10.41
C VAL A 69 3.82 2.71 11.31
N PRO A 70 3.68 1.58 12.02
CA PRO A 70 2.55 1.35 12.90
C PRO A 70 2.65 2.22 14.15
N THR A 71 1.52 2.76 14.59
CA THR A 71 1.36 3.41 15.90
C THR A 71 0.62 2.52 16.89
N THR A 72 -0.23 1.62 16.39
CA THR A 72 -0.90 0.55 17.16
C THR A 72 -1.14 -0.65 16.26
N GLY A 73 -1.21 -1.86 16.83
CA GLY A 73 -1.34 -3.10 16.07
C GLY A 73 0.03 -3.66 15.66
N SER A 74 0.04 -4.74 14.88
CA SER A 74 1.27 -5.48 14.53
C SER A 74 1.47 -5.66 13.03
N SER A 75 0.52 -5.27 12.17
CA SER A 75 0.68 -5.40 10.73
C SER A 75 1.70 -4.40 10.19
N THR A 76 2.49 -4.86 9.24
CA THR A 76 3.56 -4.06 8.60
C THR A 76 3.56 -4.27 7.09
N ASP A 77 4.11 -3.30 6.38
CA ASP A 77 4.41 -3.38 4.96
C ASP A 77 5.60 -2.47 4.64
N SER A 78 6.53 -2.96 3.84
CA SER A 78 7.74 -2.26 3.45
C SER A 78 8.31 -2.87 2.19
N GLY A 79 9.09 -2.10 1.45
CA GLY A 79 9.79 -2.59 0.27
C GLY A 79 10.29 -1.45 -0.59
N THR A 80 10.76 -1.82 -1.78
CA THR A 80 11.33 -0.92 -2.78
C THR A 80 10.66 -1.19 -4.12
N ARG A 81 10.38 -0.15 -4.89
CA ARG A 81 10.06 -0.25 -6.31
C ARG A 81 11.27 0.26 -7.09
N ALA A 82 11.78 -0.57 -7.99
CA ALA A 82 12.84 -0.16 -8.90
C ALA A 82 12.38 1.01 -9.80
N ALA A 83 13.36 1.68 -10.40
CA ALA A 83 13.12 2.65 -11.47
C ALA A 83 12.41 1.97 -12.67
N PRO A 84 11.59 2.71 -13.43
CA PRO A 84 11.01 2.23 -14.69
C PRO A 84 12.05 1.84 -15.75
#